data_AF-A0A8T4SU47-F1
#
_entry.id   AF-A0A8T4SU47-F1
#
_cell.length_a   1.000
_cell.length_b   1.000
_cell.length_c   1.000
_cell.angle_alpha   90.00
_cell.angle_beta   90.00
_cell.angle_gamma   90.00
#
_symmetry.space_group_name_H-M   'P 1'
#
loop_
_entity.id
_entity.type
_entity.pdbx_description
1 polymer ?
#
loop_
_entity_poly.entity_id
_entity_poly.type
_entity_poly.pdbx_seq_one_letter_code
_entity_poly.pdbx_strand_id
1 'polypeptide(L)' 'HLIKLNEKDIARLKQMKDYEWFRDNKAWQKEFEAMKKLGSKAEIQALSARGISFISEKYLPEKIKNKETID' A
#
# COMPACT_ATOMS: atom_id res chain seq x y z
N HIS A 1 -1.49 -3.09 -13.92
CA HIS A 1 -1.88 -1.72 -14.33
C HIS A 1 -1.85 -0.84 -13.10
N LEU A 2 -1.19 0.33 -13.15
CA LEU A 2 -1.15 1.29 -12.04
C LEU A 2 -2.11 2.44 -12.34
N ILE A 3 -2.85 2.88 -11.33
CA ILE A 3 -3.84 3.95 -11.42
C ILE A 3 -3.19 5.22 -10.84
N LYS A 4 -3.12 6.29 -11.62
CA LYS A 4 -2.58 7.58 -11.15
C LYS A 4 -3.43 8.10 -9.97
N LEU A 5 -2.77 8.61 -8.94
CA LEU A 5 -3.47 9.26 -7.83
C LEU A 5 -4.21 10.50 -8.32
N ASN A 6 -5.44 10.67 -7.84
CA ASN A 6 -6.21 11.90 -8.05
C ASN A 6 -6.08 12.85 -6.84
N GLU A 7 -6.67 14.04 -6.94
CA GLU A 7 -6.61 15.04 -5.89
C GLU A 7 -7.21 14.57 -4.57
N LYS A 8 -8.28 13.75 -4.62
CA LYS A 8 -8.90 13.17 -3.42
C LYS A 8 -7.96 12.18 -2.72
N ASP A 9 -7.24 11.35 -3.49
CA ASP A 9 -6.24 10.43 -2.96
C ASP A 9 -5.11 11.20 -2.25
N ILE A 10 -4.63 12.29 -2.87
CA ILE A 10 -3.57 13.14 -2.30
C ILE A 10 -4.05 13.84 -1.02
N ALA A 11 -5.28 14.36 -1.02
CA ALA A 11 -5.88 14.97 0.17
C ALA A 11 -6.04 13.95 1.31
N ARG A 12 -6.51 12.74 0.98
CA ARG A 12 -6.65 11.64 1.94
C ARG A 12 -5.31 11.23 2.53
N LEU A 13 -4.27 11.12 1.70
CA LEU A 13 -2.92 10.77 2.13
C LEU A 13 -2.38 11.80 3.15
N LYS A 14 -2.58 13.10 2.89
CA LYS A 14 -2.21 14.16 3.84
C LYS A 14 -2.94 14.01 5.18
N GLN A 15 -4.26 13.76 5.16
CA GLN A 15 -5.03 13.54 6.39
C GLN A 15 -4.55 12.32 7.17
N MET A 16 -4.27 11.20 6.48
CA MET A 16 -3.82 9.95 7.11
C MET A 16 -2.49 10.14 7.84
N LYS A 17 -1.58 10.94 7.29
CA LYS A 17 -0.30 11.25 7.96
C LYS A 17 -0.48 11.91 9.32
N ASP A 18 -1.57 12.64 9.53
CA ASP A 18 -1.82 13.41 10.76
C ASP A 18 -2.65 12.64 11.79
N TYR A 19 -3.19 11.46 11.46
CA TYR A 19 -3.96 10.65 12.41
C TYR A 19 -3.10 10.16 13.56
N GLU A 20 -3.62 10.18 14.78
CA GLU A 20 -2.87 9.86 16.00
C GLU A 20 -2.20 8.48 15.93
N TRP A 21 -2.87 7.49 15.35
CA TRP A 21 -2.34 6.14 15.18
C TRP A 21 -1.28 6.00 14.05
N PHE A 22 -1.08 7.03 13.23
CA PHE A 22 -0.08 7.03 12.15
C PHE A 22 1.00 8.09 12.30
N ARG A 23 0.71 9.20 12.99
CA ARG A 23 1.56 10.40 13.08
C ARG A 23 2.96 10.06 13.57
N ASP A 24 3.05 9.29 14.64
CA ASP A 24 4.32 8.94 15.28
C ASP A 24 4.91 7.61 14.76
N ASN A 25 4.17 6.88 13.90
CA ASN A 25 4.66 5.63 13.31
C ASN A 25 5.50 5.91 12.06
N LYS A 26 6.82 5.85 12.21
CA LYS A 26 7.80 6.11 11.14
C LYS A 26 7.64 5.17 9.93
N ALA A 27 7.22 3.92 10.13
CA ALA A 27 7.03 2.97 9.04
C ALA A 27 5.84 3.39 8.16
N TRP A 28 4.71 3.74 8.77
CA TRP A 28 3.55 4.28 8.05
C TRP A 28 3.87 5.59 7.32
N GLN A 29 4.57 6.52 7.97
CA GLN A 29 4.98 7.77 7.33
C GLN A 29 5.86 7.53 6.10
N LYS A 30 6.75 6.54 6.15
CA LYS A 30 7.60 6.15 5.01
C LYS A 30 6.77 5.63 3.86
N GLU A 31 5.79 4.77 4.10
CA GLU A 31 4.90 4.25 3.05
C GLU A 31 4.03 5.35 2.44
N PHE A 32 3.54 6.29 3.24
CA PHE A 32 2.77 7.43 2.72
C PHE A 32 3.63 8.32 1.80
N GLU A 33 4.86 8.62 2.18
CA GLU A 33 5.78 9.37 1.30
C GLU A 33 6.18 8.56 0.05
N ALA A 34 6.35 7.24 0.18
CA ALA A 34 6.60 6.37 -0.97
C ALA A 34 5.42 6.38 -1.95
N MET A 35 4.18 6.26 -1.46
CA MET A 35 2.95 6.34 -2.26
C MET A 35 2.84 7.71 -2.95
N LYS A 36 3.13 8.80 -2.23
CA LYS A 36 3.13 10.16 -2.79
C LYS A 36 4.17 10.32 -3.90
N LYS A 37 5.39 9.81 -3.69
CA LYS A 37 6.50 9.88 -4.66
C LYS A 37 6.21 9.03 -5.90
N LEU A 38 5.62 7.84 -5.73
CA LEU A 38 5.20 6.98 -6.83
C LEU A 38 4.03 7.59 -7.62
N GLY A 39 3.16 8.33 -6.94
CA GLY A 39 2.03 9.03 -7.57
C GLY A 39 0.99 8.10 -8.18
N SER A 40 0.99 6.83 -7.76
CA SER A 40 0.08 5.79 -8.27
C SER A 40 -0.41 4.86 -7.16
N LYS A 41 -1.57 4.22 -7.39
CA LYS A 41 -2.16 3.15 -6.58
C LYS A 41 -2.45 1.92 -7.43
N ALA A 42 -2.72 0.79 -6.78
CA ALA A 42 -3.09 -0.46 -7.43
C ALA A 42 -4.27 -1.12 -6.71
N GLU A 43 -5.16 -1.74 -7.49
CA GLU A 43 -6.23 -2.60 -6.97
C GLU A 43 -5.69 -3.97 -6.62
N ILE A 44 -6.27 -4.64 -5.62
CA ILE A 44 -5.84 -6.00 -5.24
C ILE A 44 -6.00 -7.00 -6.40
N GLN A 45 -7.02 -6.81 -7.24
CA GLN A 45 -7.25 -7.63 -8.44
C GLN A 45 -6.14 -7.51 -9.48
N ALA A 46 -5.30 -6.47 -9.40
CA ALA A 46 -4.11 -6.38 -10.26
C ALA A 46 -3.11 -7.52 -9.98
N LEU A 47 -3.13 -8.11 -8.78
CA LEU A 47 -2.34 -9.31 -8.47
C LEU A 47 -2.88 -10.56 -9.16
N SER A 48 -4.20 -10.65 -9.37
CA SER A 48 -4.86 -11.76 -10.10
C SER A 48 -4.42 -11.85 -11.56
N ALA A 49 -3.84 -10.77 -12.13
CA ALA A 49 -3.21 -10.80 -13.45
C ALA A 49 -2.03 -11.79 -13.54
N ARG A 50 -1.48 -12.24 -12.40
CA ARG A 50 -0.45 -13.28 -12.29
C ARG A 50 -1.02 -14.70 -12.11
N GLY A 51 -2.35 -14.85 -12.22
CA GLY A 51 -3.08 -16.10 -11.99
C GLY A 51 -4.08 -15.97 -10.84
N ILE A 52 -5.22 -16.67 -10.95
CA ILE A 52 -6.33 -16.56 -9.98
C ILE A 52 -5.92 -17.00 -8.57
N SER A 53 -5.00 -17.97 -8.44
CA SER A 53 -4.49 -18.48 -7.16
C SER A 53 -3.24 -17.75 -6.66
N PHE A 54 -2.70 -16.78 -7.40
CA PHE A 54 -1.42 -16.14 -7.09
C PHE A 54 -1.39 -15.52 -5.69
N ILE A 55 -2.49 -14.88 -5.29
CA ILE A 55 -2.60 -14.22 -3.98
C ILE A 55 -2.45 -15.23 -2.83
N SER A 56 -3.20 -16.35 -2.90
CA SER A 56 -3.25 -17.36 -1.84
C SER A 56 -2.05 -18.29 -1.82
N GLU A 57 -1.47 -18.61 -2.99
CA GLU A 57 -0.41 -19.62 -3.10
C GLU A 57 1.01 -19.03 -3.10
N LYS A 58 1.16 -17.74 -3.42
CA LYS A 58 2.47 -17.08 -3.50
C LYS A 58 2.54 -15.83 -2.65
N TYR A 59 1.76 -14.81 -2.98
CA TYR A 59 1.94 -13.47 -2.41
C TYR A 59 1.76 -13.43 -0.88
N LEU A 60 0.64 -13.94 -0.36
CA LEU A 60 0.38 -13.92 1.09
C LEU A 60 1.33 -14.85 1.86
N PRO A 61 1.54 -16.14 1.47
CA PRO A 61 2.48 -17.00 2.16
C PRO A 61 3.91 -16.43 2.24
N GLU A 62 4.42 -15.85 1.14
CA GLU A 62 5.75 -15.24 1.11
C GLU A 62 5.84 -14.01 2.02
N LYS A 63 4.86 -13.09 1.91
CA LYS A 63 4.84 -11.87 2.72
C LYS A 63 4.80 -12.15 4.22
N ILE A 64 4.01 -13.14 4.64
CA ILE A 64 3.90 -13.57 6.04
C ILE A 64 5.20 -14.24 6.49
N LYS A 65 5.75 -15.17 5.69
CA LYS A 65 7.02 -15.86 6.00
C LYS A 65 8.17 -14.86 6.19
N ASN A 66 8.21 -13.82 5.36
CA ASN A 66 9.23 -12.77 5.41
C ASN A 66 8.98 -11.70 6.47
N LYS A 67 7.83 -11.74 7.17
CA LYS A 67 7.40 -10.71 8.12
C LYS A 67 7.36 -9.31 7.50
N GLU A 68 6.94 -9.22 6.24
CA GLU A 68 6.80 -7.97 5.48
C GLU A 68 5.47 -7.26 5.80
N THR A 69 5.13 -7.17 7.09
CA THR A 69 3.96 -6.46 7.60
C THR A 69 4.38 -5.18 8.31
N ILE A 70 3.46 -4.23 8.38
CA ILE A 70 3.60 -3.01 9.17
C ILE A 70 2.60 -3.13 10.32
N ASP A 71 3.03 -2.72 11.51
CA ASP A 71 2.26 -2.79 12.76
C ASP A 71 0.99 -1.90 12.74
#